data_AF-A0A194QCY1-F1
#
_entry.id   AF-A0A194QCY1-F1
#
_cell.length_a   1.000
_cell.length_b   1.000
_cell.length_c   1.000
_cell.angle_alpha   90.00
_cell.angle_beta   90.00
_cell.angle_gamma   90.00
#
_symmetry.space_group_name_H-M   'P 1'
#
loop_
_entity.id
_entity.type
_entity.pdbx_description
1 polymer ?
#
loop_
_entity_poly.entity_id
_entity_poly.type
_entity_poly.pdbx_seq_one_letter_code
_entity_poly.pdbx_strand_id
1 'polypeptide(L)'
;MMVVEQQYILLKALNINLKISEIVQALDVKTMAEQLKAYTGICTKYSESLMDKDIYNQCTELLCGLIGSNLKTALEITQELLFQLLLDRRFFDCLLQSDIRKVSEDKQHGLLLLLISTIKCTLQNTDNLNLNVPKNKLIEYIFNIIPYGEVWLNSKVTHKDSEEQSLEDNLLVNLVALSMSLRGEEFSVLEEKLCDAVLGDNCSKALFVTHYWVLLAKLTDSQYIVPTVTSLCKIYENLELNASFQNSPQEIQLGQTIRRLYEILPNHYKVLVKKQYEIQEKYYNLWSFIKIKNLPENIRVTTEENLLGKLLFELKKLTNSDYMENDMQQLIKIMKVASTCSFMELNSNIIDSIVKAWVKACPKNLFSLPKNIENIAEEPASKKVKLEDDQFLDIVKRLENDSLLLSSTKHISDECKKRITVVCDRLRNIIT
;
A
#
# COMPACT_ATOMS: atom_id res chain seq x y z
N MET A 1 -33.32 32.49 19.58
CA MET A 1 -34.09 33.67 19.11
C MET A 1 -33.21 34.83 18.66
N MET A 2 -32.01 35.07 19.25
CA MET A 2 -31.06 36.12 18.81
C MET A 2 -30.53 36.03 17.36
N VAL A 3 -30.47 34.83 16.77
CA VAL A 3 -29.81 34.57 15.47
C VAL A 3 -30.57 35.19 14.28
N VAL A 4 -31.90 35.24 14.34
CA VAL A 4 -32.74 35.78 13.24
C VAL A 4 -32.63 37.30 13.17
N GLU A 5 -32.50 37.95 14.32
CA GLU A 5 -32.42 39.40 14.45
C GLU A 5 -31.10 39.94 13.90
N GLN A 6 -29.98 39.26 14.18
CA GLN A 6 -28.65 39.61 13.67
C GLN A 6 -28.53 39.40 12.16
N GLN A 7 -29.06 38.30 11.61
CA GLN A 7 -29.12 38.07 10.15
C GLN A 7 -29.95 39.15 9.44
N TYR A 8 -31.09 39.53 10.02
CA TYR A 8 -31.93 40.58 9.47
C TYR A 8 -31.22 41.95 9.47
N ILE A 9 -30.46 42.26 10.53
CA ILE A 9 -29.65 43.49 10.62
C ILE A 9 -28.56 43.51 9.53
N LEU A 10 -27.85 42.39 9.31
CA LEU A 10 -26.80 42.30 8.29
C LEU A 10 -27.34 42.47 6.86
N LEU A 11 -28.44 41.78 6.53
CA LEU A 11 -29.12 41.90 5.24
C LEU A 11 -29.64 43.32 5.00
N LYS A 12 -30.20 43.96 6.04
CA LYS A 12 -30.69 45.34 5.96
C LYS A 12 -29.54 46.33 5.75
N ALA A 13 -28.40 46.13 6.40
CA ALA A 13 -27.21 46.95 6.22
C ALA A 13 -26.63 46.84 4.79
N LEU A 14 -26.53 45.62 4.24
CA LEU A 14 -26.09 45.40 2.86
C LEU A 14 -27.01 46.07 1.83
N ASN A 15 -28.32 46.00 2.05
CA ASN A 15 -29.30 46.59 1.15
C ASN A 15 -29.29 48.14 1.21
N ILE A 16 -29.04 48.71 2.39
CA ILE A 16 -28.83 50.16 2.54
C ILE A 16 -27.55 50.61 1.81
N ASN A 17 -26.46 49.83 1.92
CA ASN A 17 -25.19 50.15 1.26
C ASN A 17 -25.32 50.15 -0.27
N LEU A 18 -26.08 49.21 -0.83
CA LEU A 18 -26.38 49.18 -2.27
C LEU A 18 -27.15 50.43 -2.72
N LYS A 19 -28.18 50.84 -1.98
CA LYS A 19 -28.96 52.05 -2.27
C LYS A 19 -28.14 53.33 -2.15
N ILE A 20 -27.23 53.40 -1.16
CA ILE A 20 -26.30 54.52 -1.03
C ILE A 20 -25.38 54.59 -2.26
N SER A 21 -24.86 53.46 -2.72
CA SER A 21 -24.01 53.39 -3.93
C SER A 21 -24.74 53.89 -5.19
N GLU A 22 -26.02 53.56 -5.35
CA GLU A 22 -26.85 54.03 -6.47
C GLU A 22 -27.08 55.54 -6.43
N ILE A 23 -27.33 56.11 -5.25
CA ILE A 23 -27.53 57.56 -5.07
C ILE A 23 -26.21 58.32 -5.27
N VAL A 24 -25.10 57.78 -4.78
CA VAL A 24 -23.76 58.39 -4.89
C VAL A 24 -23.29 58.46 -6.34
N GLN A 25 -23.67 57.49 -7.19
CA GLN A 25 -23.38 57.52 -8.63
C GLN A 25 -24.10 58.64 -9.39
N ALA A 26 -25.16 59.23 -8.83
CA ALA A 26 -25.91 60.32 -9.45
C ALA A 26 -25.43 61.73 -9.03
N LEU A 27 -24.42 61.84 -8.15
CA LEU A 27 -23.90 63.10 -7.63
C LEU A 27 -22.72 63.61 -8.48
N ASP A 28 -22.49 64.93 -8.48
CA ASP A 28 -21.30 65.51 -9.07
C ASP A 28 -20.03 65.05 -8.31
N VAL A 29 -18.91 64.95 -9.03
CA VAL A 29 -17.67 64.31 -8.55
C VAL A 29 -17.16 64.90 -7.22
N LYS A 30 -17.40 66.19 -6.97
CA LYS A 30 -16.94 66.85 -5.74
C LYS A 30 -17.81 66.46 -4.55
N THR A 31 -19.14 66.49 -4.72
CA THR A 31 -20.09 66.04 -3.71
C THR A 31 -19.95 64.53 -3.44
N MET A 32 -19.72 63.75 -4.50
CA MET A 32 -19.47 62.31 -4.42
C MET A 32 -18.25 61.99 -3.53
N ALA A 33 -17.15 62.74 -3.68
CA ALA A 33 -15.93 62.54 -2.90
C ALA A 33 -16.11 62.88 -1.41
N GLU A 34 -16.84 63.95 -1.08
CA GLU A 34 -17.13 64.33 0.31
C GLU A 34 -18.06 63.31 1.00
N GLN A 35 -19.09 62.85 0.29
CA GLN A 35 -20.01 61.83 0.81
C GLN A 35 -19.33 60.46 0.95
N LEU A 36 -18.45 60.08 0.01
CA LEU A 36 -17.62 58.88 0.14
C LEU A 36 -16.69 58.97 1.35
N LYS A 37 -16.06 60.13 1.60
CA LYS A 37 -15.19 60.33 2.78
C LYS A 37 -15.98 60.18 4.09
N ALA A 38 -17.19 60.75 4.17
CA ALA A 38 -18.07 60.59 5.32
C ALA A 38 -18.53 59.13 5.50
N TYR A 39 -18.89 58.46 4.41
CA TYR A 39 -19.28 57.05 4.40
C TYR A 39 -18.13 56.13 4.82
N THR A 40 -16.91 56.35 4.30
CA THR A 40 -15.71 55.63 4.75
C THR A 40 -15.47 55.85 6.25
N GLY A 41 -15.65 57.07 6.76
CA GLY A 41 -15.55 57.35 8.19
C GLY A 41 -16.56 56.57 9.04
N ILE A 42 -17.80 56.43 8.56
CA ILE A 42 -18.84 55.60 9.20
C ILE A 42 -18.47 54.12 9.12
N CYS A 43 -18.10 53.62 7.93
CA CYS A 43 -17.68 52.22 7.76
C CYS A 43 -16.50 51.86 8.66
N THR A 44 -15.52 52.76 8.83
CA THR A 44 -14.35 52.52 9.70
C THR A 44 -14.77 52.47 11.18
N LYS A 45 -15.70 53.35 11.58
CA LYS A 45 -16.24 53.40 12.95
C LYS A 45 -17.05 52.13 13.32
N TYR A 46 -17.76 51.55 12.36
CA TYR A 46 -18.55 50.33 12.59
C TYR A 46 -17.82 49.05 12.20
N SER A 47 -16.75 49.10 11.40
CA SER A 47 -15.91 47.93 11.08
C SER A 47 -15.17 47.44 12.31
N GLU A 48 -14.77 48.33 13.22
CA GLU A 48 -14.18 47.95 14.51
C GLU A 48 -15.17 47.19 15.41
N SER A 49 -16.47 47.49 15.30
CA SER A 49 -17.54 46.76 16.00
C SER A 49 -17.94 45.45 15.31
N LEU A 50 -17.73 45.30 14.01
CA LEU A 50 -17.94 44.06 13.25
C LEU A 50 -16.72 43.12 13.29
N MET A 51 -15.53 43.68 13.53
CA MET A 51 -14.28 42.96 13.83
C MET A 51 -14.21 42.49 15.28
N ASP A 52 -15.28 42.69 16.07
CA ASP A 52 -15.43 42.00 17.34
C ASP A 52 -15.41 40.49 17.04
N LYS A 53 -14.28 39.87 17.40
CA LYS A 53 -13.86 38.56 16.90
C LYS A 53 -14.95 37.51 17.13
N ASP A 54 -15.74 37.67 18.18
CA ASP A 54 -16.82 36.76 18.51
C ASP A 54 -17.97 36.76 17.50
N ILE A 55 -18.35 37.90 16.92
CA ILE A 55 -19.45 37.96 15.94
C ILE A 55 -19.00 37.33 14.61
N TYR A 56 -17.79 37.66 14.15
CA TYR A 56 -17.23 37.10 12.93
C TYR A 56 -17.01 35.57 13.07
N ASN A 57 -16.47 35.13 14.20
CA ASN A 57 -16.26 33.71 14.49
C ASN A 57 -17.61 32.97 14.58
N GLN A 58 -18.60 33.52 15.29
CA GLN A 58 -19.94 32.92 15.40
C GLN A 58 -20.64 32.83 14.03
N CYS A 59 -20.53 33.86 13.18
CA CYS A 59 -21.09 33.82 11.84
C CYS A 59 -20.39 32.78 10.95
N THR A 60 -19.07 32.65 11.09
CA THR A 60 -18.28 31.64 10.36
C THR A 60 -18.61 30.22 10.84
N GLU A 61 -18.75 30.01 12.14
CA GLU A 61 -19.20 28.73 12.73
C GLU A 61 -20.61 28.36 12.26
N LEU A 62 -21.54 29.32 12.24
CA LEU A 62 -22.89 29.10 11.72
C LEU A 62 -22.89 28.74 10.22
N LEU A 63 -22.08 29.44 9.42
CA LEU A 63 -21.95 29.16 7.99
C LEU A 63 -21.32 27.78 7.74
N CYS A 64 -20.24 27.44 8.46
CA CYS A 64 -19.63 26.12 8.44
C CYS A 64 -20.62 25.03 8.89
N GLY A 65 -21.44 25.31 9.91
CA GLY A 65 -22.51 24.43 10.37
C GLY A 65 -23.60 24.20 9.31
N LEU A 66 -24.04 25.26 8.62
CA LEU A 66 -25.01 25.20 7.51
C LEU A 66 -24.47 24.46 6.29
N ILE A 67 -23.22 24.73 5.90
CA ILE A 67 -22.56 24.00 4.81
C ILE A 67 -22.39 22.52 5.21
N GLY A 68 -22.01 22.26 6.46
CA GLY A 68 -21.91 20.93 7.04
C GLY A 68 -23.25 20.18 7.01
N SER A 69 -24.34 20.82 7.43
CA SER A 69 -25.68 20.19 7.43
C SER A 69 -26.21 19.96 6.02
N ASN A 70 -25.97 20.89 5.09
CA ASN A 70 -26.42 20.75 3.70
C ASN A 70 -25.63 19.66 2.96
N LEU A 71 -24.32 19.56 3.20
CA LEU A 71 -23.51 18.45 2.70
C LEU A 71 -23.94 17.12 3.31
N LYS A 72 -24.19 17.08 4.63
CA LYS A 72 -24.69 15.89 5.32
C LYS A 72 -26.04 15.44 4.75
N THR A 73 -26.97 16.37 4.55
CA THR A 73 -28.29 16.10 3.97
C THR A 73 -28.17 15.61 2.53
N ALA A 74 -27.31 16.22 1.71
CA ALA A 74 -27.06 15.77 0.34
C ALA A 74 -26.44 14.36 0.29
N LEU A 75 -25.51 14.06 1.21
CA LEU A 75 -24.89 12.75 1.36
C LEU A 75 -25.90 11.68 1.85
N GLU A 76 -26.78 12.04 2.79
CA GLU A 76 -27.88 11.20 3.28
C GLU A 76 -28.89 10.90 2.17
N ILE A 77 -29.25 11.89 1.34
CA ILE A 77 -30.10 11.69 0.14
C ILE A 77 -29.45 10.72 -0.85
N THR A 78 -28.14 10.79 -1.06
CA THR A 78 -27.44 9.82 -1.93
C THR A 78 -27.38 8.41 -1.35
N GLN A 79 -27.33 8.26 -0.02
CA GLN A 79 -27.37 6.95 0.65
C GLN A 79 -28.76 6.33 0.60
N GLU A 80 -29.82 7.12 0.82
CA GLU A 80 -31.21 6.67 0.71
C GLU A 80 -31.54 6.25 -0.73
N LEU A 81 -31.11 7.03 -1.73
CA LEU A 81 -31.28 6.65 -3.13
C LEU A 81 -30.56 5.35 -3.47
N LEU A 82 -29.31 5.18 -3.01
CA LEU A 82 -28.56 3.95 -3.23
C LEU A 82 -29.25 2.76 -2.57
N PHE A 83 -29.76 2.92 -1.34
CA PHE A 83 -30.53 1.90 -0.66
C PHE A 83 -31.76 1.48 -1.48
N GLN A 84 -32.56 2.44 -1.96
CA GLN A 84 -33.72 2.15 -2.81
C GLN A 84 -33.34 1.46 -4.12
N LEU A 85 -32.22 1.83 -4.74
CA LEU A 85 -31.71 1.17 -5.94
C LEU A 85 -31.27 -0.27 -5.66
N LEU A 86 -30.65 -0.55 -4.51
CA LEU A 86 -30.23 -1.89 -4.13
C LEU A 86 -31.39 -2.84 -3.80
N LEU A 87 -32.58 -2.30 -3.51
CA LEU A 87 -33.81 -3.10 -3.42
C LEU A 87 -34.26 -3.63 -4.81
N ASP A 88 -33.91 -2.95 -5.91
CA ASP A 88 -34.15 -3.45 -7.26
C ASP A 88 -33.05 -4.44 -7.66
N ARG A 89 -33.40 -5.73 -7.68
CA ARG A 89 -32.50 -6.81 -8.09
C ARG A 89 -31.88 -6.59 -9.47
N ARG A 90 -32.58 -5.94 -10.40
CA ARG A 90 -32.06 -5.66 -11.75
C ARG A 90 -30.91 -4.65 -11.72
N PHE A 91 -30.98 -3.65 -10.84
CA PHE A 91 -29.90 -2.71 -10.65
C PHE A 91 -28.66 -3.43 -10.11
N PHE A 92 -28.85 -4.27 -9.10
CA PHE A 92 -27.74 -5.04 -8.52
C PHE A 92 -27.13 -6.04 -9.51
N ASP A 93 -27.95 -6.76 -10.27
CA ASP A 93 -27.47 -7.66 -11.32
C ASP A 93 -26.71 -6.88 -12.42
N CYS A 94 -27.18 -5.68 -12.79
CA CYS A 94 -26.47 -4.80 -13.73
C CYS A 94 -25.12 -4.34 -13.18
N LEU A 95 -25.05 -3.99 -11.88
CA LEU A 95 -23.80 -3.63 -11.21
C LEU A 95 -22.78 -4.77 -11.27
N LEU A 96 -23.19 -6.01 -10.94
CA LEU A 96 -22.32 -7.18 -10.96
C LEU A 96 -21.94 -7.68 -12.36
N GLN A 97 -22.71 -7.31 -13.39
CA GLN A 97 -22.42 -7.64 -14.79
C GLN A 97 -21.61 -6.55 -15.50
N SER A 98 -21.35 -5.42 -14.83
CA SER A 98 -20.58 -4.34 -15.44
C SER A 98 -19.15 -4.80 -15.73
N ASP A 99 -18.68 -4.54 -16.95
CA ASP A 99 -17.32 -4.87 -17.34
C ASP A 99 -16.48 -3.59 -17.22
N ILE A 100 -15.66 -3.51 -16.18
CA ILE A 100 -14.79 -2.36 -15.91
C ILE A 100 -13.92 -1.96 -17.11
N ARG A 101 -13.57 -2.91 -17.99
CA ARG A 101 -12.79 -2.66 -19.21
C ARG A 101 -13.55 -1.87 -20.28
N LYS A 102 -14.88 -1.92 -20.25
CA LYS A 102 -15.77 -1.18 -21.18
C LYS A 102 -16.14 0.20 -20.64
N VAL A 103 -15.74 0.50 -19.41
CA VAL A 103 -16.02 1.76 -18.73
C VAL A 103 -14.85 2.71 -18.98
N SER A 104 -15.14 3.98 -19.31
CA SER A 104 -14.11 5.02 -19.49
C SER A 104 -13.32 5.22 -18.21
N GLU A 105 -12.03 5.58 -18.31
CA GLU A 105 -11.12 5.77 -17.17
C GLU A 105 -11.73 6.56 -16.00
N ASP A 106 -12.28 7.74 -16.24
CA ASP A 106 -12.94 8.57 -15.20
C ASP A 106 -14.10 7.86 -14.48
N LYS A 107 -14.78 6.94 -15.17
CA LYS A 107 -15.93 6.20 -14.63
C LYS A 107 -15.49 4.91 -13.92
N GLN A 108 -14.28 4.40 -14.14
CA GLN A 108 -13.74 3.24 -13.42
C GLN A 108 -13.51 3.59 -11.94
N HIS A 109 -12.97 4.78 -11.67
CA HIS A 109 -12.86 5.31 -10.31
C HIS A 109 -14.25 5.44 -9.63
N GLY A 110 -15.22 5.99 -10.37
CA GLY A 110 -16.61 6.09 -9.90
C GLY A 110 -17.25 4.72 -9.58
N LEU A 111 -16.95 3.68 -10.37
CA LEU A 111 -17.41 2.32 -10.11
C LEU A 111 -16.82 1.75 -8.81
N LEU A 112 -15.53 1.97 -8.54
CA LEU A 112 -14.89 1.55 -7.28
C LEU A 112 -15.52 2.25 -6.07
N LEU A 113 -15.76 3.56 -6.17
CA LEU A 113 -16.45 4.32 -5.13
C LEU A 113 -17.90 3.85 -4.92
N LEU A 114 -18.61 3.52 -6.01
CA LEU A 114 -19.95 2.96 -5.95
C LEU A 114 -19.95 1.62 -5.21
N LEU A 115 -19.00 0.73 -5.51
CA LEU A 115 -18.86 -0.56 -4.82
C LEU A 115 -18.59 -0.39 -3.33
N ILE A 116 -17.68 0.52 -2.94
CA ILE A 116 -17.44 0.85 -1.53
C ILE A 116 -18.73 1.34 -0.88
N SER A 117 -19.48 2.20 -1.57
CA SER A 117 -20.75 2.74 -1.07
C SER A 117 -21.83 1.66 -0.95
N THR A 118 -21.88 0.71 -1.89
CA THR A 118 -22.75 -0.47 -1.84
C THR A 118 -22.42 -1.35 -0.65
N ILE A 119 -21.13 -1.60 -0.37
CA ILE A 119 -20.70 -2.35 0.81
C ILE A 119 -21.16 -1.65 2.08
N LYS A 120 -20.90 -0.33 2.20
CA LYS A 120 -21.32 0.48 3.35
C LYS A 120 -22.83 0.44 3.57
N CYS A 121 -23.61 0.62 2.51
CA CYS A 121 -25.07 0.56 2.55
C CYS A 121 -25.57 -0.83 2.99
N THR A 122 -24.93 -1.90 2.50
CA THR A 122 -25.23 -3.28 2.90
C THR A 122 -24.94 -3.53 4.37
N LEU A 123 -23.80 -3.01 4.87
CA LEU A 123 -23.40 -3.14 6.27
C LEU A 123 -24.29 -2.34 7.23
N GLN A 124 -24.74 -1.15 6.83
CA GLN A 124 -25.63 -0.31 7.65
C GLN A 124 -27.05 -0.88 7.76
N ASN A 125 -27.46 -1.73 6.83
CA ASN A 125 -28.81 -2.27 6.72
C ASN A 125 -28.86 -3.79 6.88
N THR A 126 -27.91 -4.40 7.60
CA THR A 126 -27.82 -5.86 7.79
C THR A 126 -29.08 -6.50 8.38
N ASP A 127 -29.84 -5.76 9.20
CA ASP A 127 -31.06 -6.25 9.85
C ASP A 127 -32.32 -6.05 8.99
N ASN A 128 -32.21 -5.36 7.86
CA ASN A 128 -33.34 -5.08 6.99
C ASN A 128 -33.61 -6.28 6.07
N LEU A 129 -34.63 -7.07 6.41
CA LEU A 129 -35.05 -8.27 5.67
C LEU A 129 -35.34 -8.02 4.18
N ASN A 130 -35.61 -6.78 3.78
CA ASN A 130 -35.89 -6.42 2.39
C ASN A 130 -34.62 -6.30 1.54
N LEU A 131 -33.46 -6.04 2.16
CA LEU A 131 -32.19 -5.85 1.45
C LEU A 131 -31.42 -7.18 1.42
N ASN A 132 -31.68 -8.01 0.41
CA ASN A 132 -30.97 -9.28 0.22
C ASN A 132 -29.85 -9.16 -0.80
N VAL A 133 -28.74 -8.54 -0.39
CA VAL A 133 -27.52 -8.43 -1.22
C VAL A 133 -26.72 -9.74 -1.12
N PRO A 134 -26.47 -10.47 -2.23
CA PRO A 134 -25.64 -11.68 -2.21
C PRO A 134 -24.16 -11.29 -2.03
N LYS A 135 -23.74 -11.16 -0.77
CA LYS A 135 -22.41 -10.68 -0.35
C LYS A 135 -21.25 -11.40 -1.05
N ASN A 136 -21.34 -12.72 -1.19
CA ASN A 136 -20.31 -13.53 -1.87
C ASN A 136 -20.12 -13.13 -3.34
N LYS A 137 -21.21 -12.84 -4.05
CA LYS A 137 -21.13 -12.38 -5.45
C LYS A 137 -20.52 -10.99 -5.56
N LEU A 138 -20.80 -10.11 -4.59
CA LEU A 138 -20.21 -8.78 -4.53
C LEU A 138 -18.69 -8.87 -4.32
N ILE A 139 -18.23 -9.70 -3.39
CA ILE A 139 -16.80 -9.91 -3.13
C ILE A 139 -16.11 -10.52 -4.37
N GLU A 140 -16.71 -11.55 -4.97
CA GLU A 140 -16.18 -12.17 -6.20
C GLU A 140 -16.08 -11.16 -7.35
N TYR A 141 -17.10 -10.33 -7.53
CA TYR A 141 -17.08 -9.28 -8.53
C TYR A 141 -15.93 -8.29 -8.28
N ILE A 142 -15.72 -7.88 -7.03
CA ILE A 142 -14.62 -6.99 -6.66
C ILE A 142 -13.28 -7.63 -7.04
N PHE A 143 -13.02 -8.88 -6.67
CA PHE A 143 -11.77 -9.57 -7.05
C PHE A 143 -11.56 -9.61 -8.55
N ASN A 144 -12.62 -9.70 -9.35
CA ASN A 144 -12.52 -9.73 -10.80
C ASN A 144 -12.22 -8.38 -11.44
N ILE A 145 -12.57 -7.27 -10.78
CA ILE A 145 -12.28 -5.93 -11.31
C ILE A 145 -10.93 -5.37 -10.84
N ILE A 146 -10.37 -5.85 -9.71
CA ILE A 146 -9.08 -5.38 -9.17
C ILE A 146 -7.98 -5.31 -10.24
N PRO A 147 -7.77 -6.33 -11.09
CA PRO A 147 -6.71 -6.31 -12.10
C PRO A 147 -6.80 -5.16 -13.10
N TYR A 148 -7.98 -4.57 -13.27
CA TYR A 148 -8.25 -3.50 -14.21
C TYR A 148 -8.39 -2.14 -13.51
N GLY A 149 -8.43 -2.13 -12.17
CA GLY A 149 -8.59 -0.94 -11.35
C GLY A 149 -7.31 -0.48 -10.65
N GLU A 150 -6.17 -1.14 -10.86
CA GLU A 150 -4.92 -0.91 -10.11
C GLU A 150 -4.46 0.55 -10.08
N VAL A 151 -4.58 1.25 -11.22
CA VAL A 151 -4.20 2.67 -11.35
C VAL A 151 -4.96 3.53 -10.33
N TRP A 152 -6.21 3.16 -10.06
CA TRP A 152 -7.10 3.90 -9.15
C TRP A 152 -6.97 3.47 -7.70
N LEU A 153 -6.53 2.23 -7.42
CA LEU A 153 -6.38 1.75 -6.03
C LEU A 153 -5.37 2.58 -5.24
N ASN A 154 -4.32 3.08 -5.91
CA ASN A 154 -3.33 3.99 -5.31
C ASN A 154 -3.79 5.46 -5.24
N SER A 155 -4.99 5.79 -5.75
CA SER A 155 -5.51 7.16 -5.64
C SER A 155 -5.81 7.51 -4.18
N LYS A 156 -5.47 8.73 -3.78
CA LYS A 156 -5.67 9.20 -2.42
C LYS A 156 -7.08 9.75 -2.25
N VAL A 157 -7.76 9.33 -1.18
CA VAL A 157 -9.05 9.85 -0.75
C VAL A 157 -8.85 10.67 0.51
N THR A 158 -9.12 11.98 0.43
CA THR A 158 -9.10 12.88 1.59
C THR A 158 -10.48 12.87 2.26
N HIS A 159 -10.57 12.38 3.49
CA HIS A 159 -11.71 12.69 4.36
C HIS A 159 -11.37 13.91 5.21
N LYS A 160 -12.36 14.77 5.48
CA LYS A 160 -12.15 16.11 6.09
C LYS A 160 -11.43 16.09 7.45
N ASP A 161 -11.41 14.95 8.14
CA ASP A 161 -10.87 14.81 9.49
C ASP A 161 -9.93 13.60 9.67
N SER A 162 -9.44 12.98 8.58
CA SER A 162 -8.52 11.83 8.66
C SER A 162 -7.26 12.01 7.82
N GLU A 163 -6.21 11.28 8.17
CA GLU A 163 -5.05 11.10 7.29
C GLU A 163 -5.50 10.63 5.89
N GLU A 164 -4.75 11.03 4.87
CA GLU A 164 -4.97 10.62 3.48
C GLU A 164 -4.95 9.08 3.39
N GLN A 165 -6.08 8.46 3.10
CA GLN A 165 -6.16 7.00 2.91
C GLN A 165 -6.20 6.68 1.41
N SER A 166 -5.50 5.62 1.01
CA SER A 166 -5.61 5.13 -0.37
C SER A 166 -7.01 4.55 -0.62
N LEU A 167 -7.44 4.53 -1.88
CA LEU A 167 -8.68 3.88 -2.27
C LEU A 167 -8.62 2.37 -2.00
N GLU A 168 -7.44 1.75 -2.14
CA GLU A 168 -7.17 0.37 -1.75
C GLU A 168 -7.49 0.14 -0.28
N ASP A 169 -6.91 0.93 0.63
CA ASP A 169 -7.12 0.77 2.08
C ASP A 169 -8.60 0.92 2.45
N ASN A 170 -9.28 1.90 1.85
CA ASN A 170 -10.71 2.12 2.07
C ASN A 170 -11.52 0.91 1.59
N LEU A 171 -11.21 0.36 0.41
CA LEU A 171 -11.87 -0.84 -0.11
C LEU A 171 -11.59 -2.06 0.77
N LEU A 172 -10.35 -2.26 1.20
CA LEU A 172 -9.93 -3.36 2.07
C LEU A 172 -10.69 -3.35 3.40
N VAL A 173 -10.77 -2.21 4.08
CA VAL A 173 -11.47 -2.08 5.37
C VAL A 173 -12.96 -2.41 5.22
N ASN A 174 -13.61 -1.88 4.18
CA ASN A 174 -15.04 -2.15 3.96
C ASN A 174 -15.28 -3.61 3.56
N LEU A 175 -14.41 -4.21 2.73
CA LEU A 175 -14.48 -5.63 2.41
C LEU A 175 -14.31 -6.51 3.65
N VAL A 176 -13.36 -6.21 4.53
CA VAL A 176 -13.15 -6.97 5.76
C VAL A 176 -14.37 -6.87 6.67
N ALA A 177 -14.93 -5.67 6.83
CA ALA A 177 -16.18 -5.49 7.57
C ALA A 177 -17.34 -6.31 6.97
N LEU A 178 -17.49 -6.31 5.64
CA LEU A 178 -18.49 -7.15 4.95
C LEU A 178 -18.28 -8.63 5.25
N SER A 179 -17.02 -9.06 5.28
CA SER A 179 -16.64 -10.47 5.45
C SER A 179 -16.88 -10.95 6.89
N MET A 180 -16.67 -10.07 7.86
CA MET A 180 -17.01 -10.31 9.26
C MET A 180 -18.53 -10.45 9.49
N SER A 181 -19.35 -9.99 8.54
CA SER A 181 -20.81 -10.14 8.57
C SER A 181 -21.35 -11.37 7.82
N LEU A 182 -20.46 -12.23 7.30
CA LEU A 182 -20.83 -13.48 6.63
C LEU A 182 -21.18 -14.57 7.63
N ARG A 183 -22.10 -15.44 7.25
CA ARG A 183 -22.38 -16.68 7.99
C ARG A 183 -21.28 -17.71 7.72
N GLY A 184 -21.19 -18.75 8.55
CA GLY A 184 -20.15 -19.78 8.42
C GLY A 184 -20.06 -20.42 7.02
N GLU A 185 -21.19 -20.80 6.42
CA GLU A 185 -21.21 -21.36 5.05
C GLU A 185 -20.74 -20.35 4.00
N GLU A 186 -21.13 -19.08 4.14
CA GLU A 186 -20.72 -18.01 3.23
C GLU A 186 -19.22 -17.71 3.37
N PHE A 187 -18.68 -17.80 4.58
CA PHE A 187 -17.27 -17.64 4.86
C PHE A 187 -16.43 -18.77 4.28
N SER A 188 -16.90 -20.02 4.32
CA SER A 188 -16.21 -21.14 3.66
C SER A 188 -16.08 -20.92 2.16
N VAL A 189 -17.13 -20.39 1.51
CA VAL A 189 -17.09 -20.02 0.09
C VAL A 189 -16.08 -18.88 -0.15
N LEU A 190 -16.02 -17.90 0.76
CA LEU A 190 -15.00 -16.85 0.69
C LEU A 190 -13.59 -17.43 0.77
N GLU A 191 -13.30 -18.34 1.71
CA GLU A 191 -11.97 -18.97 1.83
C GLU A 191 -11.55 -19.72 0.57
N GLU A 192 -12.48 -20.43 -0.09
CA GLU A 192 -12.24 -21.06 -1.39
C GLU A 192 -11.84 -20.02 -2.44
N LYS A 193 -12.59 -18.91 -2.54
CA LYS A 193 -12.29 -17.82 -3.48
C LYS A 193 -10.97 -17.12 -3.20
N LEU A 194 -10.55 -17.04 -1.94
CA LEU A 194 -9.24 -16.50 -1.57
C LEU A 194 -8.11 -17.42 -2.02
N CYS A 195 -8.27 -18.73 -1.82
CA CYS A 195 -7.32 -19.72 -2.34
C CYS A 195 -7.21 -19.62 -3.87
N ASP A 196 -8.33 -19.61 -4.57
CA ASP A 196 -8.37 -19.52 -6.04
C ASP A 196 -7.69 -18.27 -6.55
N ALA A 197 -7.92 -17.12 -5.91
CA ALA A 197 -7.33 -15.86 -6.32
C ALA A 197 -5.82 -15.79 -6.07
N VAL A 198 -5.31 -16.43 -4.99
CA VAL A 198 -3.87 -16.54 -4.70
C VAL A 198 -3.17 -17.51 -5.65
N LEU A 199 -3.85 -18.57 -6.09
CA LEU A 199 -3.32 -19.57 -7.02
C LEU A 199 -3.57 -19.22 -8.50
N GLY A 200 -4.26 -18.10 -8.76
CA GLY A 200 -4.61 -17.65 -10.10
C GLY A 200 -3.41 -17.22 -10.95
N ASP A 201 -3.69 -16.83 -12.18
CA ASP A 201 -2.72 -16.30 -13.13
C ASP A 201 -2.44 -14.80 -12.95
N ASN A 202 -3.34 -14.10 -12.25
CA ASN A 202 -3.29 -12.65 -12.12
C ASN A 202 -2.59 -12.18 -10.83
N CYS A 203 -1.37 -11.64 -10.99
CA CYS A 203 -0.54 -11.18 -9.86
C CYS A 203 -1.18 -10.05 -9.04
N SER A 204 -1.86 -9.12 -9.70
CA SER A 204 -2.56 -7.98 -9.09
C SER A 204 -3.67 -8.44 -8.15
N LYS A 205 -4.49 -9.37 -8.65
CA LYS A 205 -5.57 -10.00 -7.87
C LYS A 205 -4.98 -10.72 -6.66
N ALA A 206 -3.95 -11.54 -6.87
CA ALA A 206 -3.31 -12.30 -5.79
C ALA A 206 -2.70 -11.37 -4.71
N LEU A 207 -2.06 -10.26 -5.11
CA LEU A 207 -1.48 -9.29 -4.17
C LEU A 207 -2.56 -8.61 -3.33
N PHE A 208 -3.61 -8.09 -3.96
CA PHE A 208 -4.74 -7.46 -3.26
C PHE A 208 -5.42 -8.45 -2.31
N VAL A 209 -5.69 -9.67 -2.78
CA VAL A 209 -6.29 -10.73 -1.95
C VAL A 209 -5.39 -11.08 -0.78
N THR A 210 -4.07 -11.10 -0.96
CA THR A 210 -3.12 -11.33 0.13
C THR A 210 -3.23 -10.22 1.20
N HIS A 211 -3.31 -8.96 0.80
CA HIS A 211 -3.50 -7.84 1.72
C HIS A 211 -4.82 -7.94 2.49
N TYR A 212 -5.89 -8.19 1.75
CA TYR A 212 -7.22 -8.40 2.29
C TYR A 212 -7.27 -9.57 3.29
N TRP A 213 -6.71 -10.72 2.94
CA TRP A 213 -6.74 -11.92 3.78
C TRP A 213 -5.92 -11.71 5.06
N VAL A 214 -4.76 -11.06 4.98
CA VAL A 214 -3.96 -10.73 6.15
C VAL A 214 -4.68 -9.74 7.07
N LEU A 215 -5.37 -8.74 6.50
CA LEU A 215 -6.14 -7.79 7.29
C LEU A 215 -7.34 -8.46 7.98
N LEU A 216 -8.06 -9.32 7.26
CA LEU A 216 -9.14 -10.14 7.81
C LEU A 216 -8.61 -11.02 8.94
N ALA A 217 -7.50 -11.72 8.71
CA ALA A 217 -6.87 -12.61 9.67
C ALA A 217 -6.47 -11.88 10.96
N LYS A 218 -5.93 -10.66 10.88
CA LYS A 218 -5.60 -9.82 12.05
C LYS A 218 -6.82 -9.48 12.93
N LEU A 219 -8.01 -9.45 12.36
CA LEU A 219 -9.25 -9.09 13.05
C LEU A 219 -10.06 -10.32 13.50
N THR A 220 -9.69 -11.51 13.05
CA THR A 220 -10.26 -12.79 13.48
C THR A 220 -9.43 -13.46 14.59
N ASP A 221 -10.04 -14.38 15.34
CA ASP A 221 -9.31 -15.17 16.33
C ASP A 221 -8.22 -16.02 15.63
N SER A 222 -7.02 -16.02 16.20
CA SER A 222 -5.87 -16.79 15.71
C SER A 222 -6.15 -18.29 15.60
N GLN A 223 -7.13 -18.82 16.37
CA GLN A 223 -7.59 -20.21 16.24
C GLN A 223 -8.09 -20.55 14.84
N TYR A 224 -8.67 -19.61 14.10
CA TYR A 224 -9.15 -19.82 12.73
C TYR A 224 -8.02 -19.69 11.70
N ILE A 225 -7.01 -18.85 11.96
CA ILE A 225 -5.90 -18.60 11.05
C ILE A 225 -4.96 -19.81 10.95
N VAL A 226 -4.78 -20.55 12.05
CA VAL A 226 -3.87 -21.70 12.08
C VAL A 226 -4.25 -22.80 11.10
N PRO A 227 -5.51 -23.30 11.08
CA PRO A 227 -5.98 -24.21 10.03
C PRO A 227 -5.74 -23.68 8.62
N THR A 228 -5.99 -22.39 8.37
CA THR A 228 -5.76 -21.76 7.07
C THR A 228 -4.29 -21.80 6.67
N VAL A 229 -3.37 -21.39 7.55
CA VAL A 229 -1.92 -21.43 7.30
C VAL A 229 -1.44 -22.87 7.08
N THR A 230 -1.87 -23.82 7.90
CA THR A 230 -1.54 -25.23 7.72
C THR A 230 -2.08 -25.78 6.40
N SER A 231 -3.30 -25.42 6.01
CA SER A 231 -3.89 -25.82 4.72
C SER A 231 -3.09 -25.28 3.55
N LEU A 232 -2.72 -24.00 3.57
CA LEU A 232 -1.89 -23.37 2.53
C LEU A 232 -0.48 -23.99 2.46
N CYS A 233 0.15 -24.31 3.60
CA CYS A 233 1.41 -25.05 3.63
C CYS A 233 1.28 -26.44 2.99
N LYS A 234 0.17 -27.15 3.23
CA LYS A 234 -0.12 -28.45 2.60
C LYS A 234 -0.33 -28.32 1.09
N ILE A 235 -1.04 -27.27 0.64
CA ILE A 235 -1.19 -26.97 -0.79
C ILE A 235 0.17 -26.70 -1.42
N TYR A 236 1.01 -25.88 -0.77
CA TYR A 236 2.37 -25.60 -1.23
C TYR A 236 3.18 -26.90 -1.37
N GLU A 237 3.19 -27.75 -0.34
CA GLU A 237 3.90 -29.04 -0.35
C GLU A 237 3.47 -29.93 -1.53
N ASN A 238 2.17 -30.01 -1.81
CA ASN A 238 1.64 -30.79 -2.92
C ASN A 238 2.04 -30.21 -4.28
N LEU A 239 2.03 -28.88 -4.41
CA LEU A 239 2.37 -28.19 -5.66
C LEU A 239 3.87 -28.20 -5.94
N GLU A 240 4.71 -28.19 -4.91
CA GLU A 240 6.18 -28.21 -5.01
C GLU A 240 6.70 -29.45 -5.75
N LEU A 241 5.96 -30.56 -5.72
CA LEU A 241 6.26 -31.78 -6.48
C LEU A 241 6.17 -31.58 -7.99
N ASN A 242 5.46 -30.55 -8.47
CA ASN A 242 5.32 -30.24 -9.88
C ASN A 242 6.39 -29.25 -10.34
N ALA A 243 7.17 -29.63 -11.34
CA ALA A 243 8.22 -28.78 -11.91
C ALA A 243 7.69 -27.45 -12.48
N SER A 244 6.44 -27.42 -12.96
CA SER A 244 5.80 -26.20 -13.47
C SER A 244 5.46 -25.17 -12.39
N PHE A 245 5.38 -25.61 -11.12
CA PHE A 245 5.15 -24.71 -9.99
C PHE A 245 6.46 -24.06 -9.53
N GLN A 246 7.59 -24.78 -9.62
CA GLN A 246 8.89 -24.26 -9.21
C GLN A 246 9.30 -23.06 -10.07
N ASN A 247 9.61 -21.94 -9.42
CA ASN A 247 9.89 -20.62 -9.99
C ASN A 247 8.71 -19.98 -10.74
N SER A 248 7.48 -20.42 -10.47
CA SER A 248 6.26 -19.80 -11.03
C SER A 248 5.81 -18.58 -10.22
N PRO A 249 5.04 -17.65 -10.82
CA PRO A 249 4.37 -16.58 -10.06
C PRO A 249 3.52 -17.12 -8.90
N GLN A 250 2.87 -18.27 -9.08
CA GLN A 250 2.02 -18.92 -8.08
C GLN A 250 2.82 -19.39 -6.85
N GLU A 251 4.05 -19.90 -7.04
CA GLU A 251 4.93 -20.24 -5.92
C GLU A 251 5.25 -19.01 -5.08
N ILE A 252 5.59 -17.91 -5.73
CA ILE A 252 5.92 -16.66 -5.06
C ILE A 252 4.69 -16.11 -4.33
N GLN A 253 3.54 -16.07 -4.99
CA GLN A 253 2.29 -15.55 -4.42
C GLN A 253 1.84 -16.37 -3.21
N LEU A 254 1.71 -17.69 -3.37
CA LEU A 254 1.34 -18.59 -2.27
C LEU A 254 2.34 -18.50 -1.11
N GLY A 255 3.65 -18.50 -1.41
CA GLY A 255 4.71 -18.34 -0.43
C GLY A 255 4.62 -17.02 0.34
N GLN A 256 4.35 -15.89 -0.33
CA GLN A 256 4.16 -14.60 0.34
C GLN A 256 2.89 -14.57 1.20
N THR A 257 1.78 -15.17 0.73
CA THR A 257 0.53 -15.27 1.51
C THR A 257 0.75 -16.07 2.79
N ILE A 258 1.34 -17.26 2.69
CA ILE A 258 1.70 -18.10 3.83
C ILE A 258 2.58 -17.32 4.80
N ARG A 259 3.63 -16.67 4.29
CA ARG A 259 4.55 -15.88 5.12
C ARG A 259 3.83 -14.80 5.91
N ARG A 260 3.01 -13.97 5.26
CA ARG A 260 2.35 -12.84 5.92
C ARG A 260 1.31 -13.30 6.93
N LEU A 261 0.57 -14.38 6.62
CA LEU A 261 -0.35 -15.00 7.57
C LEU A 261 0.39 -15.67 8.74
N TYR A 262 1.55 -16.26 8.50
CA TYR A 262 2.39 -16.82 9.56
C TYR A 262 2.97 -15.72 10.48
N GLU A 263 3.39 -14.59 9.92
CA GLU A 263 3.98 -13.46 10.67
C GLU A 263 3.04 -12.96 11.77
N ILE A 264 1.73 -12.90 11.50
CA ILE A 264 0.71 -12.44 12.45
C ILE A 264 0.33 -13.48 13.52
N LEU A 265 0.73 -14.75 13.36
CA LEU A 265 0.39 -15.78 14.33
C LEU A 265 1.07 -15.53 15.70
N PRO A 266 0.36 -15.75 16.81
CA PRO A 266 0.95 -15.86 18.13
C PRO A 266 2.07 -16.90 18.20
N ASN A 267 3.07 -16.66 19.05
CA ASN A 267 4.26 -17.51 19.15
C ASN A 267 3.95 -18.99 19.41
N HIS A 268 2.95 -19.31 20.24
CA HIS A 268 2.58 -20.69 20.54
C HIS A 268 2.06 -21.44 19.30
N TYR A 269 1.31 -20.77 18.42
CA TYR A 269 0.86 -21.34 17.15
C TYR A 269 1.97 -21.46 16.12
N LYS A 270 2.91 -20.49 16.08
CA LYS A 270 4.14 -20.60 15.27
C LYS A 270 4.93 -21.87 15.60
N VAL A 271 4.98 -22.26 16.88
CA VAL A 271 5.59 -23.53 17.31
C VAL A 271 4.84 -24.74 16.77
N LEU A 272 3.50 -24.73 16.74
CA LEU A 272 2.72 -25.84 16.20
C LEU A 272 2.99 -26.07 14.72
N VAL A 273 2.98 -25.00 13.92
CA VAL A 273 3.32 -25.07 12.49
C VAL A 273 4.75 -25.58 12.31
N LYS A 274 5.71 -25.12 13.13
CA LYS A 274 7.10 -25.62 13.10
C LYS A 274 7.22 -27.10 13.46
N LYS A 275 6.36 -27.62 14.34
CA LYS A 275 6.31 -29.06 14.67
C LYS A 275 5.75 -29.89 13.52
N GLN A 276 4.77 -29.37 12.78
CA GLN A 276 4.18 -30.05 11.62
C GLN A 276 5.14 -30.03 10.41
N TYR A 277 5.78 -28.89 10.17
CA TYR A 277 6.72 -28.65 9.07
C TYR A 277 8.12 -28.44 9.65
N GLU A 278 8.75 -29.52 10.11
CA GLU A 278 10.08 -29.43 10.71
C GLU A 278 11.12 -28.89 9.71
N ILE A 279 12.12 -28.14 10.18
CA ILE A 279 13.11 -27.47 9.34
C ILE A 279 14.14 -28.51 8.87
N GLN A 280 13.73 -29.28 7.88
CA GLN A 280 14.47 -30.34 7.24
C GLN A 280 14.47 -30.12 5.72
N GLU A 281 15.31 -30.87 5.02
CA GLU A 281 15.55 -30.68 3.58
C GLU A 281 14.27 -30.68 2.73
N LYS A 282 13.31 -31.53 3.10
CA LYS A 282 12.00 -31.60 2.46
C LYS A 282 11.25 -30.26 2.45
N TYR A 283 11.41 -29.43 3.48
CA TYR A 283 10.63 -28.20 3.67
C TYR A 283 11.48 -26.93 3.56
N TYR A 284 12.70 -27.02 3.02
CA TYR A 284 13.58 -25.86 2.90
C TYR A 284 12.98 -24.76 2.01
N ASN A 285 12.36 -25.08 0.88
CA ASN A 285 11.76 -24.04 0.05
C ASN A 285 10.60 -23.35 0.78
N LEU A 286 9.71 -24.10 1.45
CA LEU A 286 8.65 -23.53 2.28
C LEU A 286 9.21 -22.60 3.38
N TRP A 287 10.25 -23.02 4.10
CA TRP A 287 10.88 -22.19 5.13
C TRP A 287 11.65 -20.98 4.60
N SER A 288 12.11 -21.02 3.35
CA SER A 288 12.69 -19.85 2.69
C SER A 288 11.63 -18.75 2.46
N PHE A 289 10.37 -19.13 2.27
CA PHE A 289 9.24 -18.20 2.20
C PHE A 289 8.75 -17.78 3.59
N ILE A 290 8.50 -18.72 4.51
CA ILE A 290 8.04 -18.42 5.87
C ILE A 290 9.05 -17.54 6.62
N LYS A 291 10.34 -17.72 6.33
CA LYS A 291 11.53 -17.09 6.93
C LYS A 291 11.77 -17.50 8.38
N ILE A 292 12.99 -17.97 8.65
CA ILE A 292 13.43 -18.38 9.99
C ILE A 292 13.35 -17.23 10.98
N LYS A 293 13.63 -15.99 10.54
CA LYS A 293 13.51 -14.80 11.39
C LYS A 293 12.14 -14.58 12.03
N ASN A 294 11.07 -15.14 11.44
CA ASN A 294 9.70 -15.00 11.93
C ASN A 294 9.35 -15.98 13.06
N LEU A 295 10.25 -16.91 13.39
CA LEU A 295 10.11 -17.81 14.53
C LEU A 295 10.28 -17.07 15.88
N PRO A 296 9.70 -17.59 16.97
CA PRO A 296 9.97 -17.12 18.31
C PRO A 296 11.47 -17.21 18.65
N GLU A 297 11.99 -16.20 19.35
CA GLU A 297 13.43 -16.03 19.66
C GLU A 297 14.11 -17.31 20.17
N ASN A 298 13.49 -17.94 21.16
CA ASN A 298 14.01 -19.14 21.83
C ASN A 298 14.16 -20.34 20.90
N ILE A 299 13.33 -20.45 19.86
CA ILE A 299 13.40 -21.52 18.86
C ILE A 299 14.27 -21.08 17.68
N ARG A 300 14.24 -19.80 17.33
CA ARG A 300 14.98 -19.22 16.23
C ARG A 300 16.48 -19.44 16.42
N VAL A 301 17.04 -19.07 17.58
CA VAL A 301 18.49 -19.19 17.85
C VAL A 301 18.98 -20.62 17.64
N THR A 302 18.35 -21.60 18.28
CA THR A 302 18.72 -23.01 18.13
C THR A 302 18.57 -23.53 16.70
N THR A 303 17.54 -23.06 15.99
CA THR A 303 17.31 -23.41 14.58
C THR A 303 18.41 -22.85 13.69
N GLU A 304 18.77 -21.59 13.93
CA GLU A 304 19.82 -20.87 13.22
C GLU A 304 21.19 -21.51 13.42
N GLU A 305 21.55 -21.88 14.66
CA GLU A 305 22.79 -22.61 14.96
C GLU A 305 22.86 -23.96 14.22
N ASN A 306 21.76 -24.71 14.20
CA ASN A 306 21.69 -25.99 13.49
C ASN A 306 21.84 -25.82 11.96
N LEU A 307 21.18 -24.80 11.39
CA LEU A 307 21.31 -24.49 9.96
C LEU A 307 22.72 -24.01 9.61
N LEU A 308 23.34 -23.20 10.46
CA LEU A 308 24.70 -22.74 10.29
C LEU A 308 25.69 -23.93 10.28
N GLY A 309 25.55 -24.86 11.22
CA GLY A 309 26.37 -26.08 11.25
C GLY A 309 26.27 -26.89 9.96
N LYS A 310 25.04 -27.09 9.45
CA LYS A 310 24.77 -27.79 8.18
C LYS A 310 25.35 -27.05 6.97
N LEU A 311 25.17 -25.73 6.90
CA LEU A 311 25.70 -24.90 5.83
C LEU A 311 27.23 -24.98 5.78
N LEU A 312 27.90 -24.81 6.93
CA LEU A 312 29.36 -24.91 7.00
C LEU A 312 29.88 -26.31 6.63
N PHE A 313 29.14 -27.36 6.99
CA PHE A 313 29.47 -28.72 6.59
C PHE A 313 29.42 -28.89 5.06
N GLU A 314 28.34 -28.46 4.41
CA GLU A 314 28.21 -28.57 2.95
C GLU A 314 29.18 -27.65 2.19
N LEU A 315 29.46 -26.44 2.69
CA LEU A 315 30.50 -25.57 2.12
C LEU A 315 31.91 -26.18 2.24
N LYS A 316 32.19 -26.88 3.35
CA LYS A 316 33.46 -27.63 3.53
C LYS A 316 33.53 -28.84 2.60
N LYS A 317 32.43 -29.56 2.41
CA LYS A 317 32.33 -30.63 1.41
C LYS A 317 32.63 -30.08 0.02
N LEU A 318 32.08 -28.91 -0.33
CA LEU A 318 32.38 -28.20 -1.57
C LEU A 318 33.84 -27.90 -1.78
N THR A 319 34.50 -27.40 -0.75
CA THR A 319 35.92 -27.06 -0.84
C THR A 319 36.83 -28.30 -0.94
N ASN A 320 36.42 -29.47 -0.45
CA ASN A 320 37.30 -30.63 -0.29
C ASN A 320 37.10 -31.81 -1.26
N SER A 321 35.97 -31.97 -1.94
CA SER A 321 35.72 -33.12 -2.84
C SER A 321 35.51 -32.74 -4.31
N ASP A 322 35.59 -33.73 -5.20
CA ASP A 322 35.05 -33.65 -6.57
C ASP A 322 33.51 -33.67 -6.49
N TYR A 323 32.87 -32.78 -7.27
CA TYR A 323 31.49 -32.35 -7.03
C TYR A 323 30.47 -33.09 -7.88
N MET A 324 29.33 -33.44 -7.27
CA MET A 324 28.16 -33.99 -7.97
C MET A 324 27.03 -32.94 -8.02
N GLU A 325 26.24 -32.96 -9.08
CA GLU A 325 25.13 -32.00 -9.30
C GLU A 325 24.13 -31.95 -8.13
N ASN A 326 23.89 -33.10 -7.48
CA ASN A 326 23.01 -33.21 -6.31
C ASN A 326 23.53 -32.43 -5.09
N ASP A 327 24.85 -32.37 -4.89
CA ASP A 327 25.46 -31.62 -3.77
C ASP A 327 25.25 -30.10 -3.93
N MET A 328 25.28 -29.60 -5.18
CA MET A 328 24.96 -28.20 -5.47
C MET A 328 23.50 -27.88 -5.21
N GLN A 329 22.57 -28.75 -5.62
CA GLN A 329 21.15 -28.52 -5.38
C GLN A 329 20.84 -28.48 -3.88
N GLN A 330 21.45 -29.35 -3.09
CA GLN A 330 21.31 -29.36 -1.63
C GLN A 330 21.87 -28.08 -1.00
N LEU A 331 23.07 -27.66 -1.43
CA LEU A 331 23.68 -26.40 -0.97
C LEU A 331 22.80 -25.19 -1.30
N ILE A 332 22.23 -25.13 -2.51
CA ILE A 332 21.32 -24.05 -2.93
C ILE A 332 20.10 -23.99 -2.01
N LYS A 333 19.47 -25.14 -1.70
CA LYS A 333 18.32 -25.20 -0.80
C LYS A 333 18.67 -24.73 0.61
N ILE A 334 19.80 -25.18 1.17
CA ILE A 334 20.26 -24.76 2.50
C ILE A 334 20.56 -23.25 2.51
N MET A 335 21.23 -22.74 1.48
CA MET A 335 21.53 -21.31 1.35
C MET A 335 20.27 -20.44 1.25
N LYS A 336 19.25 -20.89 0.50
CA LYS A 336 17.96 -20.20 0.41
C LYS A 336 17.33 -20.02 1.79
N VAL A 337 17.30 -21.07 2.63
CA VAL A 337 16.77 -20.96 4.00
C VAL A 337 17.68 -20.12 4.90
N ALA A 338 18.99 -20.36 4.85
CA ALA A 338 19.98 -19.65 5.65
C ALA A 338 19.96 -18.14 5.40
N SER A 339 19.67 -17.69 4.18
CA SER A 339 19.51 -16.25 3.87
C SER A 339 18.35 -15.56 4.61
N THR A 340 17.48 -16.33 5.26
CA THR A 340 16.38 -15.80 6.09
C THR A 340 16.72 -15.71 7.58
N CYS A 341 17.94 -16.13 7.96
CA CYS A 341 18.44 -16.15 9.32
C CYS A 341 19.20 -14.86 9.67
N SER A 342 19.20 -14.51 10.96
CA SER A 342 19.85 -13.29 11.46
C SER A 342 21.39 -13.34 11.41
N PHE A 343 21.99 -14.52 11.57
CA PHE A 343 23.46 -14.68 11.58
C PHE A 343 24.14 -14.31 10.26
N MET A 344 23.42 -14.32 9.13
CA MET A 344 23.99 -13.94 7.83
C MET A 344 24.40 -12.47 7.78
N GLU A 345 23.81 -11.62 8.62
CA GLU A 345 24.15 -10.20 8.73
C GLU A 345 25.37 -9.96 9.65
N LEU A 346 25.77 -10.95 10.45
CA LEU A 346 26.67 -10.75 11.60
C LEU A 346 28.01 -11.48 11.49
N ASN A 347 28.19 -12.42 10.55
CA ASN A 347 29.33 -13.34 10.57
C ASN A 347 30.15 -13.30 9.27
N SER A 348 31.22 -12.48 9.25
CA SER A 348 32.15 -12.33 8.12
C SER A 348 32.77 -13.66 7.66
N ASN A 349 33.05 -14.57 8.60
CA ASN A 349 33.65 -15.87 8.29
C ASN A 349 32.76 -16.76 7.41
N ILE A 350 31.43 -16.57 7.46
CA ILE A 350 30.49 -17.31 6.60
C ILE A 350 30.59 -16.78 5.18
N ILE A 351 30.66 -15.46 5.01
CA ILE A 351 30.79 -14.81 3.70
C ILE A 351 32.04 -15.34 3.01
N ASP A 352 33.18 -15.39 3.70
CA ASP A 352 34.42 -15.96 3.16
C ASP A 352 34.27 -17.42 2.74
N SER A 353 33.58 -18.21 3.55
CA SER A 353 33.34 -19.63 3.25
C SER A 353 32.45 -19.81 2.01
N ILE A 354 31.41 -18.97 1.86
CA ILE A 354 30.55 -18.93 0.69
C ILE A 354 31.33 -18.49 -0.55
N VAL A 355 32.15 -17.45 -0.44
CA VAL A 355 32.96 -16.94 -1.56
C VAL A 355 33.95 -18.01 -2.01
N LYS A 356 34.67 -18.66 -1.09
CA LYS A 356 35.60 -19.77 -1.41
C LYS A 356 34.88 -20.92 -2.11
N ALA A 357 33.69 -21.28 -1.62
CA ALA A 357 32.87 -22.31 -2.25
C ALA A 357 32.42 -21.90 -3.67
N TRP A 358 31.94 -20.67 -3.83
CA TRP A 358 31.47 -20.14 -5.11
C TRP A 358 32.59 -20.08 -6.16
N VAL A 359 33.79 -19.63 -5.78
CA VAL A 359 34.96 -19.57 -6.65
C VAL A 359 35.33 -20.95 -7.19
N LYS A 360 35.23 -21.98 -6.35
CA LYS A 360 35.50 -23.37 -6.76
C LYS A 360 34.38 -23.93 -7.66
N ALA A 361 33.12 -23.63 -7.35
CA ALA A 361 31.97 -24.12 -8.13
C ALA A 361 31.82 -23.43 -9.50
N CYS A 362 32.23 -22.15 -9.61
CA CYS A 362 32.04 -21.32 -10.80
C CYS A 362 33.35 -20.62 -11.24
N PRO A 363 34.40 -21.38 -11.61
CA PRO A 363 35.73 -20.82 -11.91
C PRO A 363 35.76 -19.92 -13.16
N LYS A 364 34.73 -19.96 -14.02
CA LYS A 364 34.64 -19.14 -15.24
C LYS A 364 33.87 -17.82 -15.07
N ASN A 365 33.13 -17.64 -13.97
CA ASN A 365 32.28 -16.46 -13.72
C ASN A 365 32.86 -15.50 -12.66
N LEU A 366 34.15 -15.60 -12.36
CA LEU A 366 34.86 -14.79 -11.34
C LEU A 366 34.87 -13.27 -11.59
N PHE A 367 34.43 -12.81 -12.77
CA PHE A 367 34.40 -11.39 -13.13
C PHE A 367 33.15 -10.62 -12.67
N SER A 368 32.14 -11.28 -12.09
CA SER A 368 30.87 -10.63 -11.69
C SER A 368 30.60 -10.58 -10.19
N LEU A 369 31.47 -11.13 -9.34
CA LEU A 369 31.41 -10.87 -7.89
C LEU A 369 32.08 -9.53 -7.60
N PRO A 370 31.47 -8.62 -6.83
CA PRO A 370 32.16 -7.45 -6.33
C PRO A 370 33.29 -7.96 -5.43
N LYS A 371 34.51 -8.03 -5.96
CA LYS A 371 35.70 -8.07 -5.14
C LYS A 371 35.69 -6.76 -4.37
N ASN A 372 35.26 -6.79 -3.10
CA ASN A 372 35.71 -5.97 -1.98
C ASN A 372 34.63 -5.93 -0.88
N ILE A 373 34.76 -6.81 0.13
CA ILE A 373 34.15 -6.59 1.45
C ILE A 373 35.23 -6.28 2.52
N GLU A 374 36.52 -6.46 2.23
CA GLU A 374 37.56 -6.34 3.27
C GLU A 374 38.47 -5.10 3.23
N ASN A 375 38.40 -4.22 2.22
CA ASN A 375 39.27 -3.03 2.17
C ASN A 375 38.46 -1.72 2.17
N ILE A 376 38.15 -1.19 3.36
CA ILE A 376 37.75 0.21 3.58
C ILE A 376 38.95 1.08 4.02
N ALA A 377 40.15 0.51 4.16
CA ALA A 377 41.37 1.28 4.37
C ALA A 377 42.41 0.90 3.32
N GLU A 378 42.89 1.93 2.62
CA GLU A 378 43.96 1.92 1.62
C GLU A 378 43.54 1.49 0.20
N GLU A 379 43.30 2.51 -0.63
CA GLU A 379 43.24 2.41 -2.09
C GLU A 379 44.48 1.69 -2.65
N PRO A 380 44.28 0.92 -3.73
CA PRO A 380 45.19 1.11 -4.85
C PRO A 380 44.46 1.27 -6.18
N ALA A 381 44.95 2.27 -6.92
CA ALA A 381 44.67 2.67 -8.30
C ALA A 381 43.89 1.65 -9.16
N SER A 382 42.66 2.04 -9.49
CA SER A 382 41.82 1.40 -10.50
C SER A 382 42.52 1.35 -11.86
N LYS A 383 42.58 0.16 -12.47
CA LYS A 383 42.78 0.05 -13.92
C LYS A 383 41.48 0.46 -14.59
N LYS A 384 41.43 1.71 -15.06
CA LYS A 384 40.34 2.27 -15.87
C LYS A 384 40.01 1.32 -17.03
N VAL A 385 38.76 0.85 -17.07
CA VAL A 385 38.17 0.24 -18.26
C VAL A 385 38.15 1.34 -19.34
N LYS A 386 38.85 1.12 -20.45
CA LYS A 386 38.69 1.93 -21.66
C LYS A 386 37.34 1.59 -22.28
N LEU A 387 36.28 2.25 -21.78
CA LEU A 387 35.08 2.51 -22.58
C LEU A 387 35.43 3.68 -23.50
N GLU A 388 35.02 3.63 -24.76
CA GLU A 388 35.30 4.72 -25.71
C GLU A 388 34.77 6.06 -25.14
N ASP A 389 35.69 7.04 -25.02
CA ASP A 389 35.58 8.18 -24.12
C ASP A 389 34.35 9.07 -24.38
N ASP A 390 33.91 9.19 -25.64
CA ASP A 390 32.85 10.13 -26.02
C ASP A 390 31.44 9.68 -25.61
N GLN A 391 31.12 8.39 -25.77
CA GLN A 391 29.79 7.87 -25.41
C GLN A 391 29.59 7.80 -23.90
N PHE A 392 30.66 7.49 -23.16
CA PHE A 392 30.61 7.48 -21.71
C PHE A 392 30.45 8.89 -21.14
N LEU A 393 31.20 9.88 -21.65
CA LEU A 393 31.02 11.28 -21.23
C LEU A 393 29.61 11.80 -21.52
N ASP A 394 29.04 11.45 -22.67
CA ASP A 394 27.69 11.88 -23.03
C ASP A 394 26.61 11.27 -22.11
N ILE A 395 26.76 10.00 -21.74
CA ILE A 395 25.83 9.34 -20.81
C ILE A 395 25.93 9.98 -19.42
N VAL A 396 27.14 10.22 -18.92
CA VAL A 396 27.30 10.81 -17.58
C VAL A 396 26.82 12.27 -17.56
N LYS A 397 27.09 13.05 -18.60
CA LYS A 397 26.54 14.42 -18.75
C LYS A 397 25.02 14.43 -18.82
N ARG A 398 24.41 13.48 -19.53
CA ARG A 398 22.94 13.38 -19.60
C ARG A 398 22.33 13.05 -18.25
N LEU A 399 22.91 12.08 -17.53
CA LEU A 399 22.47 11.71 -16.18
C LEU A 399 22.64 12.85 -15.17
N GLU A 400 23.71 13.63 -15.27
CA GLU A 400 23.91 14.82 -14.46
C GLU A 400 22.84 15.89 -14.75
N ASN A 401 22.57 16.17 -16.02
CA ASN A 401 21.56 17.15 -16.44
C ASN A 401 20.14 16.74 -16.00
N ASP A 402 19.78 15.48 -16.18
CA ASP A 402 18.46 14.95 -15.79
C ASP A 402 18.28 15.01 -14.26
N SER A 403 19.35 14.73 -13.51
CA SER A 403 19.36 14.82 -12.04
C SER A 403 19.24 16.28 -11.56
N LEU A 404 19.93 17.22 -12.21
CA LEU A 404 19.81 18.65 -11.92
C LEU A 404 18.41 19.18 -12.23
N LEU A 405 17.81 18.79 -13.36
CA LEU A 405 16.43 19.13 -13.71
C LEU A 405 15.46 18.62 -12.65
N LEU A 406 15.62 17.36 -12.20
CA LEU A 406 14.82 16.80 -11.12
C LEU A 406 14.93 17.64 -9.83
N SER A 407 16.15 18.06 -9.46
CA SER A 407 16.37 18.87 -8.24
C SER A 407 15.68 20.24 -8.28
N SER A 408 15.43 20.78 -9.49
CA SER A 408 14.79 22.08 -9.71
C SER A 408 13.26 22.04 -9.67
N THR A 409 12.65 20.84 -9.65
CA THR A 409 11.19 20.68 -9.65
C THR A 409 10.58 21.04 -8.30
N LYS A 410 9.53 21.89 -8.30
CA LYS A 410 8.91 22.45 -7.08
C LYS A 410 8.19 21.43 -6.17
N HIS A 411 8.01 20.19 -6.61
CA HIS A 411 7.26 19.14 -5.90
C HIS A 411 8.13 18.12 -5.16
N ILE A 412 9.46 18.31 -5.10
CA ILE A 412 10.38 17.38 -4.43
C ILE A 412 10.75 17.89 -3.04
N SER A 413 10.69 17.01 -2.04
CA SER A 413 11.06 17.34 -0.66
C SER A 413 12.55 17.71 -0.54
N ASP A 414 12.89 18.52 0.47
CA ASP A 414 14.27 19.00 0.65
C ASP A 414 15.26 17.87 0.99
N GLU A 415 14.78 16.78 1.59
CA GLU A 415 15.57 15.57 1.80
C GLU A 415 15.91 14.87 0.47
N CYS A 416 14.95 14.76 -0.45
CA CYS A 416 15.19 14.19 -1.77
C CYS A 416 16.13 15.08 -2.60
N LYS A 417 16.02 16.41 -2.49
CA LYS A 417 16.98 17.34 -3.13
C LYS A 417 18.41 17.11 -2.64
N LYS A 418 18.62 16.95 -1.33
CA LYS A 418 19.96 16.63 -0.78
C LYS A 418 20.53 15.33 -1.34
N ARG A 419 19.70 14.29 -1.49
CA ARG A 419 20.14 13.01 -2.07
C ARG A 419 20.49 13.14 -3.56
N ILE A 420 19.72 13.93 -4.31
CA ILE A 420 20.00 14.23 -5.72
C ILE A 420 21.31 15.00 -5.85
N THR A 421 21.59 16.00 -5.00
CA THR A 421 22.87 16.72 -5.00
C THR A 421 24.06 15.78 -4.78
N VAL A 422 23.96 14.85 -3.83
CA VAL A 422 25.02 13.85 -3.58
C VAL A 422 25.25 12.94 -4.78
N VAL A 423 24.20 12.59 -5.52
CA VAL A 423 24.32 11.81 -6.76
C VAL A 423 25.01 12.63 -7.86
N CYS A 424 24.64 13.90 -8.03
CA CYS A 424 25.30 14.79 -9.00
C CYS A 424 26.81 14.98 -8.69
N ASP A 425 27.17 15.15 -7.42
CA ASP A 425 28.58 15.31 -7.02
C ASP A 425 29.39 14.03 -7.27
N ARG A 426 28.78 12.86 -7.08
CA ARG A 426 29.39 11.56 -7.41
C ARG A 426 29.55 11.36 -8.91
N LEU A 427 28.58 11.80 -9.72
CA LEU A 427 28.68 11.75 -11.18
C LEU A 427 29.78 12.68 -11.71
N ARG A 428 29.95 13.88 -11.13
CA ARG A 428 31.07 14.78 -11.46
C ARG A 428 32.43 14.17 -11.17
N ASN A 429 32.57 13.53 -10.02
CA ASN A 429 33.81 12.85 -9.61
C ASN A 429 34.16 11.62 -10.47
N ILE A 430 33.26 11.17 -11.34
CA ILE A 430 33.52 10.09 -12.31
C ILE A 430 34.10 10.66 -13.62
N ILE A 431 33.81 11.93 -13.95
CA ILE A 431 34.28 12.60 -15.18
C ILE A 431 35.66 13.24 -15.01
N THR A 432 35.96 13.81 -13.83
CA THR A 432 37.30 14.30 -13.44
C THR A 432 38.19 13.17 -12.94
#